data_AF-A0A6S7I3L1-F1
#
_entry.id   AF-A0A6S7I3L1-F1
#
_cell.length_a   1.000
_cell.length_b   1.000
_cell.length_c   1.000
_cell.angle_alpha   90.00
_cell.angle_beta   90.00
_cell.angle_gamma   90.00
#
_symmetry.space_group_name_H-M   'P 1'
#
loop_
_entity.id
_entity.type
_entity.pdbx_description
1 polymer ?
#
loop_
_entity_poly.entity_id
_entity_poly.type
_entity_poly.pdbx_seq_one_letter_code
_entity_poly.pdbx_strand_id
1 'polypeptide(L)'
;MKFNKTDYFIDFENYIEWVIYIGTVVYVLPGRSTKANAQIVAGAISIFLAWINFALFLKRFSFFGIYIIMTKRVFLTVCKVLPLVVLFIAAFSFSLSLLMPLDQGFNNVPVSLLTTFVMMTGDLDYRGTFLANGSLHVLRKIFLVLFILMVSIAIMNLLTGLAVGDTNEIMNRSKEKKRIYKATLVITLERNLHNFPIFSPPKIKNINIQDHPDEKVECSSSWLLRQWEKVYDDEELEERLNEMKNDEEDHEKKLDGLREEIKKTNDLVHKNTAAMETKIENRLKNIEAMLAQIQAGGILHSSN
;
A
#
# COMPACT_ATOMS: atom_id res chain seq x y z
N MET A 1 -21.59 -24.73 -9.04
CA MET A 1 -21.61 -23.77 -7.91
C MET A 1 -23.04 -23.75 -7.38
N LYS A 2 -23.32 -24.38 -6.24
CA LYS A 2 -24.67 -24.42 -5.65
C LYS A 2 -24.92 -23.06 -4.99
N PHE A 3 -25.83 -22.25 -5.54
CA PHE A 3 -26.30 -21.05 -4.85
C PHE A 3 -27.18 -21.48 -3.67
N ASN A 4 -26.69 -21.34 -2.45
CA ASN A 4 -27.51 -21.54 -1.26
C ASN A 4 -28.42 -20.33 -1.08
N LYS A 5 -29.73 -20.55 -0.91
CA LYS A 5 -30.73 -19.48 -0.72
C LYS A 5 -30.43 -18.59 0.51
N THR A 6 -29.67 -19.09 1.47
CA THR A 6 -29.22 -18.38 2.67
C THR A 6 -28.19 -17.29 2.39
N ASP A 7 -27.40 -17.42 1.33
CA ASP A 7 -26.34 -16.44 1.00
C ASP A 7 -26.95 -15.08 0.63
N TYR A 8 -28.15 -15.10 0.02
CA TYR A 8 -28.91 -13.90 -0.32
C TYR A 8 -29.26 -13.03 0.90
N PHE A 9 -29.57 -13.65 2.05
CA PHE A 9 -29.95 -12.94 3.28
C PHE A 9 -28.77 -12.41 4.08
N ILE A 10 -27.54 -12.74 3.69
CA ILE A 10 -26.31 -12.29 4.34
C ILE A 10 -25.69 -11.11 3.57
N ASP A 11 -25.94 -11.04 2.27
CA ASP A 11 -25.41 -9.98 1.41
C ASP A 11 -26.08 -8.62 1.65
N PHE A 12 -25.32 -7.69 2.26
CA PHE A 12 -25.74 -6.31 2.52
C PHE A 12 -26.20 -5.55 1.27
N GLU A 13 -25.63 -5.87 0.10
CA GLU A 13 -25.98 -5.25 -1.19
C GLU A 13 -27.46 -5.52 -1.53
N ASN A 14 -27.99 -6.71 -1.21
CA ASN A 14 -29.39 -7.05 -1.45
C ASN A 14 -30.34 -6.24 -0.57
N TYR A 15 -29.97 -5.96 0.68
CA TYR A 15 -30.79 -5.13 1.58
C TYR A 15 -30.91 -3.69 1.08
N ILE A 16 -29.82 -3.12 0.55
CA ILE A 16 -29.84 -1.77 -0.06
C ILE A 16 -30.84 -1.75 -1.23
N GLU A 17 -30.81 -2.76 -2.10
CA GLU A 17 -31.75 -2.86 -3.22
C GLU A 17 -33.20 -2.93 -2.77
N TRP A 18 -33.52 -3.74 -1.76
CA TRP A 18 -34.88 -3.80 -1.19
C TRP A 18 -35.36 -2.44 -0.67
N VAL A 19 -34.51 -1.71 0.05
CA VAL A 19 -34.85 -0.37 0.55
C VAL A 19 -35.11 0.59 -0.60
N ILE A 20 -34.30 0.55 -1.66
CA ILE A 20 -34.50 1.37 -2.86
C ILE A 20 -35.84 1.03 -3.54
N TYR A 21 -36.15 -0.26 -3.73
CA TYR A 21 -37.38 -0.67 -4.40
C TYR A 21 -38.61 -0.25 -3.60
N ILE A 22 -38.63 -0.51 -2.30
CA ILE A 22 -39.74 -0.11 -1.42
C ILE A 22 -39.90 1.41 -1.39
N GLY A 23 -38.81 2.15 -1.19
CA GLY A 23 -38.86 3.61 -1.12
C GLY A 23 -39.28 4.26 -2.45
N THR A 24 -38.89 3.66 -3.59
CA THR A 24 -39.31 4.11 -4.92
C THR A 24 -40.81 3.87 -5.14
N VAL A 25 -41.33 2.69 -4.74
CA VAL A 25 -42.76 2.41 -4.79
C VAL A 25 -43.55 3.40 -3.93
N VAL A 26 -43.10 3.65 -2.70
CA VAL A 26 -43.73 4.65 -1.80
C VAL A 26 -43.76 6.06 -2.41
N TYR A 27 -42.71 6.44 -3.15
CA TYR A 27 -42.63 7.74 -3.82
C TYR A 27 -43.53 7.85 -5.06
N VAL A 28 -43.69 6.76 -5.82
CA VAL A 28 -44.46 6.72 -7.08
C VAL A 28 -45.95 6.50 -6.84
N LEU A 29 -46.34 5.87 -5.71
CA LEU A 29 -47.74 5.65 -5.38
C LEU A 29 -48.53 6.97 -5.46
N PRO A 30 -49.66 7.01 -6.22
CA PRO A 30 -50.44 8.22 -6.39
C PRO A 30 -50.98 8.66 -5.02
N GLY A 31 -50.44 9.78 -4.53
CA GLY A 31 -50.93 10.47 -3.34
C GLY A 31 -52.09 11.40 -3.66
N ARG A 32 -52.48 12.21 -2.66
CA ARG A 32 -53.36 13.37 -2.88
C ARG A 32 -52.71 14.37 -3.85
N SER A 33 -53.43 15.44 -4.21
CA SER A 33 -52.98 16.46 -5.18
C SER A 33 -51.57 17.06 -4.93
N THR A 34 -51.03 16.93 -3.72
CA THR A 34 -49.64 17.22 -3.35
C THR A 34 -48.98 16.00 -2.71
N LYS A 35 -47.69 15.77 -2.99
CA LYS A 35 -46.93 14.66 -2.39
C LYS A 35 -46.85 14.85 -0.87
N ALA A 36 -47.09 13.78 -0.12
CA ALA A 36 -46.93 13.81 1.33
C ALA A 36 -45.45 13.91 1.73
N ASN A 37 -45.15 14.52 2.88
CA ASN A 37 -43.78 14.61 3.41
C ASN A 37 -43.09 13.23 3.49
N ALA A 38 -43.83 12.19 3.88
CA ALA A 38 -43.33 10.81 3.92
C ALA A 38 -42.90 10.29 2.54
N GLN A 39 -43.63 10.65 1.47
CA GLN A 39 -43.26 10.27 0.10
C GLN A 39 -41.96 10.97 -0.30
N ILE A 40 -41.83 12.27 -0.01
CA ILE A 40 -40.62 13.04 -0.32
C ILE A 40 -39.40 12.45 0.41
N VAL A 41 -39.54 12.13 1.71
CA VAL A 41 -38.47 11.51 2.50
C VAL A 41 -38.09 10.14 1.92
N ALA A 42 -39.06 9.28 1.59
CA ALA A 42 -38.80 7.98 0.99
C ALA A 42 -38.10 8.11 -0.38
N GLY A 43 -38.50 9.07 -1.21
CA GLY A 43 -37.87 9.36 -2.49
C GLY A 43 -36.43 9.86 -2.34
N ALA A 44 -36.18 10.77 -1.39
CA ALA A 44 -34.84 11.29 -1.13
C ALA A 44 -33.87 10.19 -0.67
N ILE A 45 -34.31 9.33 0.26
CA ILE A 45 -33.54 8.16 0.72
C ILE A 45 -33.27 7.22 -0.45
N SER A 46 -34.28 6.93 -1.28
CA SER A 46 -34.14 6.02 -2.42
C SER A 46 -33.14 6.52 -3.45
N ILE A 47 -33.19 7.81 -3.81
CA ILE A 47 -32.26 8.41 -4.77
C ILE A 47 -30.83 8.38 -4.23
N PHE A 48 -30.64 8.71 -2.94
CA PHE A 48 -29.32 8.65 -2.32
C PHE A 48 -28.75 7.22 -2.33
N LEU A 49 -29.54 6.23 -1.87
CA LEU A 49 -29.12 4.83 -1.88
C LEU A 49 -28.89 4.30 -3.30
N ALA A 50 -29.65 4.76 -4.30
CA ALA A 50 -29.47 4.35 -5.69
C ALA A 50 -28.09 4.74 -6.23
N TRP A 51 -27.60 5.95 -5.92
CA TRP A 51 -26.24 6.37 -6.31
C TRP A 51 -25.15 5.58 -5.58
N ILE A 52 -25.36 5.26 -4.29
CA ILE A 52 -24.45 4.38 -3.53
C ILE A 52 -24.45 2.97 -4.14
N ASN A 53 -25.62 2.41 -4.47
CA ASN A 53 -25.72 1.09 -5.09
C ASN A 53 -25.08 1.07 -6.47
N PHE A 54 -25.25 2.14 -7.27
CA PHE A 54 -24.57 2.32 -8.53
C PHE A 54 -23.03 2.35 -8.35
N ALA A 55 -22.53 3.07 -7.36
CA ALA A 55 -21.10 3.05 -7.03
C ALA A 55 -20.62 1.65 -6.62
N LEU A 56 -21.42 0.85 -5.92
CA LEU A 56 -21.09 -0.55 -5.62
C LEU A 56 -21.14 -1.45 -6.85
N PHE A 57 -22.03 -1.20 -7.81
CA PHE A 57 -22.07 -1.90 -9.09
C PHE A 57 -20.80 -1.68 -9.92
N LEU A 58 -20.20 -0.48 -9.81
CA LEU A 58 -18.94 -0.16 -10.47
C LEU A 58 -17.77 -1.05 -10.01
N LYS A 59 -17.91 -1.78 -8.89
CA LYS A 59 -16.97 -2.82 -8.41
C LYS A 59 -16.62 -3.84 -9.50
N ARG A 60 -17.54 -4.11 -10.42
CA ARG A 60 -17.40 -5.13 -11.47
C ARG A 60 -16.53 -4.68 -12.64
N PHE A 61 -16.24 -3.38 -12.78
CA PHE A 61 -15.35 -2.88 -13.84
C PHE A 61 -13.88 -2.90 -13.37
N SER A 62 -12.96 -3.25 -14.28
CA SER A 62 -11.54 -3.39 -13.98
C SER A 62 -10.87 -2.07 -13.54
N PHE A 63 -11.35 -0.92 -14.02
CA PHE A 63 -10.79 0.39 -13.70
C PHE A 63 -11.21 0.89 -12.31
N PHE A 64 -12.52 0.93 -12.04
CA PHE A 64 -13.06 1.45 -10.76
C PHE A 64 -13.09 0.41 -9.64
N GLY A 65 -13.04 -0.88 -9.99
CA GLY A 65 -13.34 -1.96 -9.05
C GLY A 65 -12.40 -2.03 -7.86
N ILE A 66 -11.09 -1.84 -8.09
CA ILE A 66 -10.09 -1.88 -7.02
C ILE A 66 -10.33 -0.74 -6.02
N TYR A 67 -10.59 0.48 -6.49
CA TYR A 67 -10.86 1.64 -5.63
C TYR A 67 -12.11 1.44 -4.76
N ILE A 68 -13.20 0.94 -5.34
CA ILE A 68 -14.45 0.70 -4.61
C ILE A 68 -14.27 -0.38 -3.54
N ILE A 69 -13.51 -1.45 -3.84
CA ILE A 69 -13.18 -2.49 -2.85
C ILE A 69 -12.36 -1.91 -1.70
N MET A 70 -11.37 -1.06 -2.01
CA MET A 70 -10.55 -0.38 -1.00
C MET A 70 -11.42 0.53 -0.12
N THR A 71 -12.24 1.41 -0.71
CA THR A 71 -13.12 2.32 0.04
C THR A 71 -14.09 1.56 0.95
N LYS A 72 -14.72 0.47 0.47
CA LYS A 72 -15.62 -0.36 1.29
C LYS A 72 -14.90 -0.93 2.52
N ARG A 73 -13.64 -1.34 2.37
CA ARG A 73 -12.85 -1.88 3.48
C ARG A 73 -12.46 -0.79 4.49
N VAL A 74 -11.95 0.35 4.02
CA VAL A 74 -11.62 1.49 4.89
C VAL A 74 -12.86 1.96 5.66
N PHE A 75 -14.02 2.03 4.99
CA PHE A 75 -15.28 2.35 5.65
C PHE A 75 -15.62 1.37 6.78
N LEU A 76 -15.45 0.05 6.56
CA LEU A 76 -15.67 -0.95 7.61
C LEU A 76 -14.71 -0.80 8.79
N THR A 77 -13.45 -0.43 8.54
CA THR A 77 -12.49 -0.16 9.61
C THR A 77 -12.91 1.06 10.43
N VAL A 78 -13.31 2.14 9.77
CA VAL A 78 -13.86 3.32 10.47
C VAL A 78 -15.08 2.93 11.31
N CYS A 79 -16.01 2.15 10.75
CA CYS A 79 -17.18 1.66 11.50
C CYS A 79 -16.83 0.84 12.74
N LYS A 80 -15.69 0.11 12.75
CA LYS A 80 -15.25 -0.64 13.94
C LYS A 80 -14.78 0.27 15.07
N VAL A 81 -14.16 1.40 14.74
CA VAL A 81 -13.62 2.37 15.72
C VAL A 81 -14.69 3.38 16.15
N LEU A 82 -15.72 3.59 15.32
CA LEU A 82 -16.80 4.55 15.53
C LEU A 82 -17.51 4.45 16.89
N PRO A 83 -17.80 3.26 17.47
CA PRO A 83 -18.42 3.18 18.81
C PRO A 83 -17.59 3.85 19.91
N LEU A 84 -16.26 3.76 19.82
CA LEU A 84 -15.36 4.44 20.75
C LEU A 84 -15.47 5.97 20.60
N VAL A 85 -15.51 6.45 19.34
CA VAL A 85 -15.68 7.87 19.03
C VAL A 85 -17.01 8.41 19.56
N VAL A 86 -18.10 7.68 19.36
CA VAL A 86 -19.44 8.06 19.84
C VAL A 86 -19.48 8.18 21.36
N LEU A 87 -18.77 7.33 22.10
CA LEU A 87 -18.67 7.45 23.57
C LEU A 87 -18.03 8.78 24.00
N PHE A 88 -16.94 9.18 23.34
CA PHE A 88 -16.30 10.48 23.63
C PHE A 88 -17.21 11.64 23.25
N ILE A 89 -17.84 11.61 22.08
CA ILE A 89 -18.79 12.63 21.66
C ILE A 89 -19.93 12.76 22.66
N ALA A 90 -20.51 11.66 23.13
CA ALA A 90 -21.58 11.67 24.13
C ALA A 90 -21.11 12.29 25.46
N ALA A 91 -19.93 11.91 25.95
CA ALA A 91 -19.38 12.44 27.20
C ALA A 91 -19.17 13.96 27.15
N PHE A 92 -18.57 14.48 26.08
CA PHE A 92 -18.37 15.91 25.89
C PHE A 92 -19.69 16.64 25.62
N SER A 93 -20.58 16.06 24.82
CA SER A 93 -21.89 16.64 24.52
C SER A 93 -22.76 16.84 25.76
N PHE A 94 -22.85 15.83 26.63
CA PHE A 94 -23.60 15.94 27.89
C PHE A 94 -22.96 16.95 28.84
N SER A 95 -21.63 16.95 28.93
CA SER A 95 -20.89 17.91 29.78
C SER A 95 -21.11 19.36 29.32
N LEU A 96 -21.02 19.63 28.01
CA LEU A 96 -21.21 20.96 27.44
C LEU A 96 -22.68 21.41 27.47
N SER A 97 -23.64 20.48 27.36
CA SER A 97 -25.07 20.78 27.51
C SER A 97 -25.42 21.29 28.91
N LEU A 98 -24.78 20.76 29.95
CA LEU A 98 -24.92 21.28 31.33
C LEU A 98 -24.24 22.63 31.52
N LEU A 99 -23.15 22.88 30.79
CA LEU A 99 -22.28 24.03 31.00
C LEU A 99 -22.72 25.26 30.18
N MET A 100 -23.46 25.04 29.10
CA MET A 100 -23.96 26.08 28.18
C MET A 100 -25.46 25.89 27.86
N PRO A 101 -26.35 25.91 28.86
CA PRO A 101 -27.78 25.66 28.63
C PRO A 101 -28.48 26.78 27.83
N LEU A 102 -27.91 27.98 27.80
CA LEU A 102 -28.45 29.14 27.07
C LEU A 102 -28.07 29.14 25.59
N ASP A 103 -27.13 28.29 25.17
CA ASP A 103 -26.68 28.22 23.79
C ASP A 103 -27.61 27.34 22.94
N GLN A 104 -27.97 27.80 21.74
CA GLN A 104 -28.89 27.07 20.86
C GLN A 104 -28.32 25.72 20.41
N GLY A 105 -27.00 25.60 20.32
CA GLY A 105 -26.31 24.34 19.98
C GLY A 105 -26.37 23.30 21.09
N PHE A 106 -26.67 23.70 22.33
CA PHE A 106 -26.58 22.86 23.52
C PHE A 106 -27.89 22.72 24.31
N ASN A 107 -28.96 23.36 23.85
CA ASN A 107 -30.28 23.36 24.49
C ASN A 107 -30.97 21.98 24.47
N ASN A 108 -30.81 21.20 23.40
CA ASN A 108 -31.44 19.89 23.24
C ASN A 108 -30.39 18.78 23.14
N VAL A 109 -30.65 17.61 23.72
CA VAL A 109 -29.71 16.46 23.69
C VAL A 109 -29.34 16.01 22.26
N PRO A 110 -30.26 15.85 21.30
CA PRO A 110 -29.88 15.47 19.93
C PRO A 110 -29.10 16.57 19.21
N VAL A 111 -29.42 17.83 19.50
CA VAL A 111 -28.75 18.99 18.90
C VAL A 111 -27.35 19.13 19.50
N SER A 112 -27.16 18.92 20.81
CA SER A 112 -25.83 18.96 21.43
C SER A 112 -24.92 17.85 20.92
N LEU A 113 -25.46 16.65 20.70
CA LEU A 113 -24.69 15.54 20.11
C LEU A 113 -24.26 15.88 18.69
N LEU A 114 -25.15 16.45 17.88
CA LEU A 114 -24.85 16.87 16.51
C LEU A 114 -23.83 18.02 16.50
N THR A 115 -24.02 19.04 17.36
CA THR A 115 -23.10 20.15 17.52
C THR A 115 -21.71 19.64 17.91
N THR A 116 -21.61 18.72 18.87
CA THR A 116 -20.33 18.14 19.30
C THR A 116 -19.68 17.29 18.19
N PHE A 117 -20.47 16.60 17.37
CA PHE A 117 -19.98 15.87 16.20
C PHE A 117 -19.44 16.83 15.12
N VAL A 118 -20.12 17.96 14.88
CA VAL A 118 -19.62 19.01 13.96
C VAL A 118 -18.32 19.61 14.52
N MET A 119 -18.27 19.90 15.82
CA MET A 119 -17.07 20.39 16.50
C MET A 119 -15.88 19.42 16.40
N MET A 120 -16.11 18.10 16.34
CA MET A 120 -15.06 17.10 16.13
C MET A 120 -14.37 17.28 14.77
N THR A 121 -15.07 17.75 13.75
CA THR A 121 -14.52 18.01 12.41
C THR A 121 -13.54 19.19 12.41
N GLY A 122 -13.46 19.95 13.52
CA GLY A 122 -12.60 21.11 13.68
C GLY A 122 -13.33 22.44 13.53
N ASP A 123 -14.64 22.41 13.28
CA ASP A 123 -15.48 23.61 13.19
C ASP A 123 -15.90 24.07 14.60
N LEU A 124 -15.10 24.96 15.19
CA LEU A 124 -15.28 25.49 16.54
C LEU A 124 -15.57 27.00 16.49
N ASP A 125 -16.82 27.40 16.75
CA ASP A 125 -17.15 28.82 16.93
C ASP A 125 -16.79 29.31 18.35
N TYR A 126 -15.49 29.55 18.56
CA TYR A 126 -14.99 30.08 19.83
C TYR A 126 -15.59 31.44 20.20
N ARG A 127 -15.78 32.31 19.19
CA ARG A 127 -16.17 33.72 19.42
C ARG A 127 -17.66 33.84 19.76
N GLY A 128 -18.52 33.07 19.10
CA GLY A 128 -19.95 33.07 19.34
C GLY A 128 -20.35 32.34 20.62
N THR A 129 -19.75 31.16 20.87
CA THR A 129 -20.25 30.24 21.91
C THR A 129 -19.45 30.30 23.22
N PHE A 130 -18.13 30.48 23.16
CA PHE A 130 -17.23 30.31 24.32
C PHE A 130 -16.73 31.63 24.94
N LEU A 131 -16.97 32.77 24.28
CA LEU A 131 -16.59 34.10 24.79
C LEU A 131 -17.64 34.71 25.75
N ALA A 132 -18.87 34.19 25.76
CA ALA A 132 -20.04 34.81 26.39
C ALA A 132 -19.98 34.90 27.91
N ASN A 133 -20.11 36.12 28.47
CA ASN A 133 -19.75 36.39 29.87
C ASN A 133 -20.62 35.68 30.95
N GLY A 134 -20.10 34.73 31.75
CA GLY A 134 -20.86 33.99 32.77
C GLY A 134 -20.02 33.30 33.87
N SER A 135 -20.65 32.86 34.97
CA SER A 135 -19.93 32.33 36.16
C SER A 135 -19.04 31.10 35.88
N LEU A 136 -19.42 30.24 34.91
CA LEU A 136 -18.74 28.97 34.61
C LEU A 136 -17.74 29.04 33.44
N HIS A 137 -17.34 30.25 33.07
CA HIS A 137 -16.37 30.52 32.00
C HIS A 137 -15.08 29.74 32.01
N VAL A 138 -14.45 29.68 33.18
CA VAL A 138 -13.14 29.04 33.33
C VAL A 138 -13.29 27.55 33.04
N LEU A 139 -14.35 26.93 33.58
CA LEU A 139 -14.65 25.53 33.34
C LEU A 139 -14.97 25.26 31.86
N ARG A 140 -15.73 26.14 31.20
CA ARG A 140 -16.02 26.03 29.75
C ARG A 140 -14.76 26.00 28.90
N LYS A 141 -13.83 26.90 29.19
CA LYS A 141 -12.55 26.98 28.48
C LYS A 141 -11.66 25.76 28.75
N ILE A 142 -11.65 25.26 29.98
CA ILE A 142 -10.92 24.02 30.33
C ILE A 142 -11.48 22.82 29.54
N PHE A 143 -12.81 22.65 29.53
CA PHE A 143 -13.45 21.58 28.76
C PHE A 143 -13.23 21.72 27.25
N LEU A 144 -13.21 22.96 26.73
CA LEU A 144 -12.88 23.23 25.33
C LEU A 144 -11.44 22.83 24.98
N VAL A 145 -10.45 23.20 25.79
CA VAL A 145 -9.05 22.81 25.58
C VAL A 145 -8.90 21.29 25.64
N LEU A 146 -9.55 20.64 26.62
CA LEU A 146 -9.54 19.18 26.74
C LEU A 146 -10.19 18.50 25.52
N PHE A 147 -11.30 19.05 25.02
CA PHE A 147 -11.98 18.58 23.82
C PHE A 147 -11.07 18.68 22.58
N ILE A 148 -10.39 19.81 22.39
CA ILE A 148 -9.47 20.00 21.25
C ILE A 148 -8.34 18.96 21.29
N LEU A 149 -7.71 18.76 22.45
CA LEU A 149 -6.61 17.80 22.59
C LEU A 149 -7.07 16.35 22.36
N MET A 150 -8.17 15.94 22.98
CA MET A 150 -8.65 14.57 22.89
C MET A 150 -9.37 14.27 21.57
N VAL A 151 -10.38 15.05 21.22
CA VAL A 151 -11.27 14.73 20.09
C VAL A 151 -10.69 15.25 18.77
N SER A 152 -10.33 16.53 18.71
CA SER A 152 -9.87 17.14 17.46
C SER A 152 -8.45 16.74 17.07
N ILE A 153 -7.55 16.50 18.03
CA ILE A 153 -6.16 16.12 17.74
C ILE A 153 -5.99 14.61 17.88
N ALA A 154 -6.23 14.01 19.06
CA ALA A 154 -5.92 12.59 19.25
C ALA A 154 -6.85 11.67 18.44
N ILE A 155 -8.18 11.83 18.54
CA ILE A 155 -9.13 10.94 17.85
C ILE A 155 -9.09 11.14 16.33
N MET A 156 -9.09 12.37 15.82
CA MET A 156 -9.02 12.61 14.36
C MET A 156 -7.73 12.07 13.76
N ASN A 157 -6.58 12.24 14.43
CA ASN A 157 -5.32 11.69 13.95
C ASN A 157 -5.28 10.16 14.07
N LEU A 158 -5.91 9.57 15.09
CA LEU A 158 -6.04 8.12 15.21
C LEU A 158 -6.90 7.54 14.08
N LEU A 159 -8.06 8.14 13.78
CA LEU A 159 -8.93 7.70 12.69
C LEU A 159 -8.24 7.81 11.34
N THR A 160 -7.55 8.93 11.11
CA THR A 160 -6.77 9.15 9.87
C THR A 160 -5.60 8.18 9.79
N GLY A 161 -4.86 7.97 10.87
CA GLY A 161 -3.73 7.05 10.94
C GLY A 161 -4.13 5.59 10.69
N LEU A 162 -5.26 5.15 11.25
CA LEU A 162 -5.81 3.81 10.98
C LEU A 162 -6.28 3.66 9.54
N ALA A 163 -6.99 4.66 9.00
CA ALA A 163 -7.46 4.64 7.62
C ALA A 163 -6.30 4.61 6.61
N VAL A 164 -5.25 5.40 6.85
CA VAL A 164 -4.04 5.44 6.01
C VAL A 164 -3.23 4.16 6.15
N GLY A 165 -3.10 3.61 7.36
CA GLY A 165 -2.45 2.32 7.62
C GLY A 165 -3.10 1.18 6.85
N ASP A 166 -4.42 1.06 6.95
CA ASP A 166 -5.19 0.06 6.20
C ASP A 166 -5.07 0.27 4.69
N THR A 167 -5.11 1.51 4.22
CA THR A 167 -4.99 1.83 2.78
C THR A 167 -3.61 1.43 2.25
N ASN A 168 -2.53 1.71 2.98
CA ASN A 168 -1.17 1.34 2.60
C ASN A 168 -0.96 -0.18 2.57
N GLU A 169 -1.48 -0.91 3.57
CA GLU A 169 -1.39 -2.37 3.58
C GLU A 169 -2.13 -2.98 2.38
N ILE A 170 -3.35 -2.48 2.09
CA ILE A 170 -4.14 -2.97 0.96
C ILE A 170 -3.45 -2.60 -0.35
N MET A 171 -2.95 -1.37 -0.48
CA MET A 171 -2.23 -0.90 -1.68
C MET A 171 -1.05 -1.83 -1.99
N ASN A 172 -0.22 -2.14 -1.00
CA ASN A 172 0.92 -3.04 -1.16
C ASN A 172 0.48 -4.46 -1.59
N ARG A 173 -0.55 -5.02 -0.95
CA ARG A 173 -1.11 -6.33 -1.35
C ARG A 173 -1.74 -6.30 -2.74
N SER A 174 -2.36 -5.19 -3.15
CA SER A 174 -2.93 -5.04 -4.49
C SER A 174 -1.87 -4.84 -5.57
N LYS A 175 -0.72 -4.22 -5.28
CA LYS A 175 0.42 -4.13 -6.21
C LYS A 175 0.95 -5.52 -6.56
N GLU A 176 1.11 -6.39 -5.56
CA GLU A 176 1.51 -7.78 -5.75
C GLU A 176 0.43 -8.57 -6.53
N LYS A 177 -0.83 -8.47 -6.11
CA LYS A 177 -1.95 -9.14 -6.80
C LYS A 177 -2.15 -8.64 -8.23
N LYS A 178 -1.92 -7.35 -8.51
CA LYS A 178 -1.99 -6.77 -9.87
C LYS A 178 -0.99 -7.49 -10.77
N ARG A 179 0.25 -7.71 -10.33
CA ARG A 179 1.27 -8.47 -11.09
C ARG A 179 0.85 -9.90 -11.39
N ILE A 180 0.31 -10.60 -10.38
CA ILE A 180 -0.20 -11.97 -10.55
C ILE A 180 -1.37 -12.00 -11.54
N TYR A 181 -2.28 -11.02 -11.47
CA TYR A 181 -3.38 -10.88 -12.43
C TYR A 181 -2.89 -10.56 -13.84
N LYS A 182 -1.89 -9.68 -14.00
CA LYS A 182 -1.25 -9.39 -15.29
C LYS A 182 -0.65 -10.68 -15.88
N ALA A 183 0.14 -11.41 -15.09
CA ALA A 183 0.75 -12.67 -15.52
C ALA A 183 -0.30 -13.74 -15.86
N THR A 184 -1.33 -13.88 -15.03
CA THR A 184 -2.42 -14.84 -15.27
C THR A 184 -3.20 -14.50 -16.54
N LEU A 185 -3.45 -13.22 -16.80
CA LEU A 185 -4.11 -12.77 -18.03
C LEU A 185 -3.25 -13.05 -19.27
N VAL A 186 -1.95 -12.75 -19.22
CA VAL A 186 -1.00 -13.04 -20.30
C VAL A 186 -0.95 -14.54 -20.57
N ILE A 187 -0.77 -15.38 -19.54
CA ILE A 187 -0.75 -16.85 -19.66
C ILE A 187 -2.09 -17.38 -20.21
N THR A 188 -3.22 -16.82 -19.76
CA THR A 188 -4.55 -17.22 -20.23
C THR A 188 -4.78 -16.81 -21.69
N LEU A 189 -4.26 -15.65 -22.11
CA LEU A 189 -4.30 -15.21 -23.48
C LEU A 189 -3.40 -16.08 -24.36
N GLU A 190 -2.14 -16.31 -23.98
CA GLU A 190 -1.21 -17.19 -24.71
C GLU A 190 -1.79 -18.58 -24.90
N ARG A 191 -2.36 -19.16 -23.83
CA ARG A 191 -2.95 -20.50 -23.87
C ARG A 191 -4.20 -20.59 -24.74
N ASN A 192 -5.04 -19.54 -24.77
CA ASN A 192 -6.24 -19.50 -25.61
C ASN A 192 -5.94 -19.09 -27.07
N LEU A 193 -4.93 -18.25 -27.31
CA LEU A 193 -4.51 -17.82 -28.64
C LEU A 193 -3.75 -18.92 -29.39
N HIS A 194 -3.10 -19.84 -28.69
CA HIS A 194 -2.53 -21.04 -29.30
C HIS A 194 -3.58 -21.93 -30.01
N ASN A 195 -4.87 -21.81 -29.65
CA ASN A 195 -5.96 -22.52 -30.31
C ASN A 195 -6.50 -21.81 -31.56
N PHE A 196 -6.07 -20.57 -31.85
CA PHE A 196 -6.49 -19.82 -33.04
C PHE A 196 -5.33 -19.70 -34.05
N PRO A 197 -5.43 -20.34 -35.24
CA PRO A 197 -4.32 -20.43 -36.19
C PRO A 197 -3.84 -19.10 -36.80
N ILE A 198 -4.61 -18.01 -36.61
CA ILE A 198 -4.26 -16.66 -37.08
C ILE A 198 -3.33 -15.91 -36.10
N PHE A 199 -3.36 -16.26 -34.81
CA PHE A 199 -2.61 -15.60 -33.75
C PHE A 199 -1.51 -16.49 -33.15
N SER A 200 -1.12 -17.55 -33.86
CA SER A 200 0.05 -18.34 -33.49
C SER A 200 1.25 -17.38 -33.37
N PRO A 201 1.97 -17.37 -32.23
CA PRO A 201 3.18 -16.59 -32.12
C PRO A 201 4.12 -17.02 -33.26
N PRO A 202 4.86 -16.08 -33.87
CA PRO A 202 5.82 -16.44 -34.91
C PRO A 202 6.73 -17.52 -34.33
N LYS A 203 6.83 -18.66 -35.04
CA LYS A 203 7.71 -19.76 -34.64
C LYS A 203 9.10 -19.17 -34.47
N ILE A 204 9.55 -19.10 -33.23
CA ILE A 204 10.90 -18.67 -32.90
C ILE A 204 11.84 -19.72 -33.50
N LYS A 205 12.36 -19.43 -34.68
CA LYS A 205 13.32 -20.27 -35.37
C LYS A 205 14.66 -19.99 -34.72
N ASN A 206 15.11 -20.93 -33.88
CA ASN A 206 16.44 -21.00 -33.26
C ASN A 206 16.97 -19.64 -32.77
N ILE A 207 16.71 -19.30 -31.52
CA ILE A 207 17.48 -18.27 -30.83
C ILE A 207 18.91 -18.81 -30.70
N ASN A 208 19.77 -18.47 -31.65
CA ASN A 208 21.18 -18.30 -31.35
C ASN A 208 21.25 -17.00 -30.55
N ILE A 209 21.56 -17.12 -29.27
CA ILE A 209 21.87 -15.97 -28.41
C ILE A 209 23.20 -15.42 -28.92
N GLN A 210 23.12 -14.51 -29.88
CA GLN A 210 24.20 -13.60 -30.22
C GLN A 210 23.63 -12.21 -29.91
N ASP A 211 24.07 -11.64 -28.79
CA ASP A 211 23.65 -10.32 -28.32
C ASP A 211 23.98 -9.27 -29.39
N HIS A 212 22.95 -8.75 -30.05
CA HIS A 212 23.01 -7.51 -30.80
C HIS A 212 21.84 -6.60 -30.41
N PRO A 213 22.09 -5.31 -30.14
CA PRO A 213 21.13 -4.41 -29.53
C PRO A 213 20.14 -3.85 -30.58
N ASP A 214 18.91 -3.65 -30.13
CA ASP A 214 17.93 -2.70 -30.63
C ASP A 214 17.57 -2.75 -32.13
N GLU A 215 16.65 -3.64 -32.50
CA GLU A 215 15.81 -3.42 -33.67
C GLU A 215 14.33 -3.44 -33.27
N LYS A 216 13.70 -2.24 -33.26
CA LYS A 216 12.29 -2.05 -32.94
C LYS A 216 11.44 -2.63 -34.07
N VAL A 217 10.78 -3.75 -33.81
CA VAL A 217 9.78 -4.33 -34.71
C VAL A 217 8.55 -3.42 -34.72
N GLU A 218 8.41 -2.65 -35.78
CA GLU A 218 7.28 -1.73 -35.99
C GLU A 218 6.04 -2.52 -36.43
N CYS A 219 5.27 -3.01 -35.46
CA CYS A 219 3.96 -3.62 -35.73
C CYS A 219 2.91 -2.51 -35.86
N SER A 220 2.19 -2.49 -36.98
CA SER A 220 1.17 -1.50 -37.33
C SER A 220 0.15 -1.34 -36.20
N SER A 221 0.28 -0.26 -35.44
CA SER A 221 -0.53 -0.02 -34.23
C SER A 221 -1.92 0.50 -34.61
N SER A 222 -2.91 -0.39 -34.51
CA SER A 222 -4.31 0.01 -34.47
C SER A 222 -4.53 1.04 -33.36
N TRP A 223 -5.37 2.06 -33.56
CA TRP A 223 -5.62 3.14 -32.59
C TRP A 223 -6.03 2.62 -31.20
N LEU A 224 -6.69 1.45 -31.16
CA LEU A 224 -6.98 0.73 -29.93
C LEU A 224 -5.70 0.33 -29.20
N LEU A 225 -4.70 -0.24 -29.87
CA LEU A 225 -3.43 -0.59 -29.22
C LEU A 225 -2.71 0.63 -28.65
N ARG A 226 -2.74 1.78 -29.34
CA ARG A 226 -2.22 3.05 -28.80
C ARG A 226 -2.97 3.54 -27.57
N GLN A 227 -4.29 3.36 -27.55
CA GLN A 227 -5.11 3.74 -26.41
C GLN A 227 -4.95 2.75 -25.23
N TRP A 228 -4.66 1.48 -25.53
CA TRP A 228 -4.31 0.47 -24.54
C TRP A 228 -2.91 0.70 -23.97
N GLU A 229 -1.94 1.11 -24.78
CA GLU A 229 -0.58 1.50 -24.36
C GLU A 229 -0.62 2.73 -23.44
N LYS A 230 -1.40 3.76 -23.79
CA LYS A 230 -1.58 4.96 -22.95
C LYS A 230 -2.33 4.74 -21.63
N VAL A 231 -3.13 3.67 -21.52
CA VAL A 231 -3.86 3.30 -20.29
C VAL A 231 -3.00 2.38 -19.40
N TYR A 232 -1.91 1.84 -19.94
CA TYR A 232 -1.04 0.86 -19.29
C TYR A 232 0.41 1.32 -19.12
N ASP A 233 0.77 2.50 -19.62
CA ASP A 233 2.06 3.14 -19.41
C ASP A 233 2.18 3.45 -17.91
N ASP A 234 2.88 2.55 -17.25
CA ASP A 234 2.95 2.38 -15.82
C ASP A 234 4.14 3.25 -15.38
N GLU A 235 3.88 4.51 -15.02
CA GLU A 235 4.87 5.41 -14.40
C GLU A 235 5.58 4.71 -13.20
N GLU A 236 4.87 3.78 -12.56
CA GLU A 236 5.36 2.88 -11.49
C GLU A 236 6.29 1.74 -11.98
N LEU A 237 6.22 1.33 -13.25
CA LEU A 237 7.12 0.32 -13.83
C LEU A 237 8.44 0.94 -14.29
N GLU A 238 8.41 2.16 -14.83
CA GLU A 238 9.65 2.91 -15.11
C GLU A 238 10.42 3.24 -13.84
N GLU A 239 9.72 3.65 -12.77
CA GLU A 239 10.33 3.91 -11.46
C GLU A 239 11.00 2.64 -10.90
N ARG A 240 10.34 1.48 -10.98
CA ARG A 240 10.92 0.20 -10.55
C ARG A 240 12.02 -0.34 -11.46
N LEU A 241 11.97 -0.06 -12.76
CA LEU A 241 13.07 -0.40 -13.67
C LEU A 241 14.31 0.44 -13.34
N ASN A 242 14.13 1.70 -12.94
CA ASN A 242 15.21 2.55 -12.48
C ASN A 242 15.75 2.11 -11.10
N GLU A 243 14.90 1.71 -10.16
CA GLU A 243 15.33 1.13 -8.89
C GLU A 243 16.13 -0.17 -9.09
N MET A 244 15.63 -1.09 -9.91
CA MET A 244 16.32 -2.35 -10.19
C MET A 244 17.66 -2.13 -10.93
N LYS A 245 17.71 -1.16 -11.87
CA LYS A 245 18.97 -0.76 -12.51
C LYS A 245 19.97 -0.22 -11.50
N ASN A 246 19.53 0.64 -10.58
CA ASN A 246 20.40 1.19 -9.55
C ASN A 246 20.92 0.12 -8.58
N ASP A 247 20.08 -0.85 -8.20
CA ASP A 247 20.48 -1.98 -7.36
C ASP A 247 21.48 -2.90 -8.08
N GLU A 248 21.25 -3.18 -9.38
CA GLU A 248 22.17 -3.97 -10.21
C GLU A 248 23.54 -3.30 -10.33
N GLU A 249 23.56 -1.97 -10.52
CA GLU A 249 24.79 -1.18 -10.58
C GLU A 249 25.53 -1.13 -9.22
N ASP A 250 24.81 -1.14 -8.09
CA ASP A 250 25.41 -1.20 -6.74
C ASP A 250 25.98 -2.60 -6.44
N HIS A 251 25.30 -3.66 -6.89
CA HIS A 251 25.79 -5.02 -6.78
C HIS A 251 27.04 -5.26 -7.63
N GLU A 252 27.10 -4.73 -8.85
CA GLU A 252 28.26 -4.83 -9.72
C GLU A 252 29.48 -4.12 -9.12
N LYS A 253 29.31 -2.92 -8.55
CA LYS A 253 30.38 -2.19 -7.83
C LYS A 253 30.92 -2.97 -6.63
N LYS A 254 30.05 -3.67 -5.88
CA LYS A 254 30.47 -4.52 -4.75
C LYS A 254 31.25 -5.76 -5.23
N LEU A 255 30.84 -6.37 -6.33
CA LEU A 255 31.55 -7.51 -6.93
C LEU A 255 32.94 -7.12 -7.43
N ASP A 256 33.07 -5.95 -8.07
CA ASP A 256 34.36 -5.41 -8.49
C ASP A 256 35.27 -5.10 -7.30
N GLY A 257 34.72 -4.54 -6.23
CA GLY A 257 35.44 -4.33 -4.97
C GLY A 257 35.97 -5.65 -4.37
N LEU A 258 35.13 -6.68 -4.31
CA LEU A 258 35.53 -8.01 -3.84
C LEU A 258 36.61 -8.63 -4.72
N ARG A 259 36.50 -8.46 -6.05
CA ARG A 259 37.45 -9.00 -7.01
C ARG A 259 38.84 -8.38 -6.83
N GLU A 260 38.89 -7.08 -6.58
CA GLU A 260 40.15 -6.37 -6.28
C GLU A 260 40.75 -6.79 -4.93
N GLU A 261 39.93 -7.02 -3.90
CA GLU A 261 40.42 -7.58 -2.63
C GLU A 261 41.00 -8.99 -2.80
N ILE A 262 40.29 -9.88 -3.51
CA ILE A 262 40.77 -11.24 -3.80
C ILE A 262 42.10 -11.19 -4.56
N LYS A 263 42.24 -10.28 -5.52
CA LYS A 263 43.48 -10.10 -6.28
C LYS A 263 44.64 -9.69 -5.37
N LYS A 264 44.44 -8.69 -4.49
CA LYS A 264 45.45 -8.28 -3.50
C LYS A 264 45.85 -9.41 -2.56
N THR A 265 44.88 -10.20 -2.09
CA THR A 265 45.15 -11.36 -1.25
C THR A 265 45.97 -12.41 -2.00
N ASN A 266 45.63 -12.70 -3.26
CA ASN A 266 46.35 -13.66 -4.07
C ASN A 266 47.79 -13.22 -4.35
N ASP A 267 48.01 -11.94 -4.68
CA ASP A 267 49.35 -11.36 -4.89
C ASP A 267 50.20 -11.43 -3.60
N LEU A 268 49.58 -11.17 -2.44
CA LEU A 268 50.25 -11.28 -1.14
C LEU A 268 50.66 -12.73 -0.83
N VAL A 269 49.79 -13.69 -1.13
CA VAL A 269 50.08 -15.12 -0.97
C VAL A 269 51.26 -15.52 -1.86
N HIS A 270 51.23 -15.16 -3.16
CA HIS A 270 52.32 -15.45 -4.09
C HIS A 270 53.68 -14.85 -3.64
N LYS A 271 53.66 -13.63 -3.12
CA LYS A 271 54.86 -12.98 -2.59
C LYS A 271 55.40 -13.70 -1.35
N ASN A 272 54.51 -14.11 -0.44
CA ASN A 272 54.90 -14.85 0.77
C ASN A 272 55.43 -16.25 0.45
N THR A 273 54.84 -16.95 -0.53
CA THR A 273 55.35 -18.27 -0.97
C THR A 273 56.75 -18.15 -1.58
N ALA A 274 57.00 -17.17 -2.45
CA ALA A 274 58.34 -16.97 -3.03
C ALA A 274 59.39 -16.57 -1.97
N ALA A 275 59.01 -15.75 -0.99
CA ALA A 275 59.88 -15.42 0.14
C ALA A 275 60.19 -16.64 1.03
N MET A 276 59.24 -17.59 1.12
CA MET A 276 59.44 -18.83 1.87
C MET A 276 60.37 -19.79 1.13
N GLU A 277 60.19 -19.96 -0.19
CA GLU A 277 61.05 -20.79 -1.05
C GLU A 277 62.52 -20.32 -0.99
N THR A 278 62.77 -19.02 -1.18
CA THR A 278 64.13 -18.46 -1.09
C THR A 278 64.76 -18.63 0.30
N LYS A 279 63.95 -18.57 1.37
CA LYS A 279 64.43 -18.83 2.74
C LYS A 279 64.78 -20.29 2.96
N ILE A 280 64.04 -21.22 2.36
CA ILE A 280 64.32 -22.66 2.41
C ILE A 280 65.61 -22.96 1.63
N GLU A 281 65.76 -22.43 0.42
CA GLU A 281 66.98 -22.62 -0.39
C GLU A 281 68.24 -22.12 0.32
N ASN A 282 68.17 -20.93 0.94
CA ASN A 282 69.29 -20.39 1.70
C ASN A 282 69.66 -21.26 2.92
N ARG A 283 68.66 -21.83 3.61
CA ARG A 283 68.93 -22.77 4.72
C ARG A 283 69.54 -24.07 4.22
N LEU A 284 69.10 -24.60 3.08
CA LEU A 284 69.68 -25.80 2.47
C LEU A 284 71.15 -25.58 2.12
N LYS A 285 71.48 -24.47 1.44
CA LYS A 285 72.87 -24.12 1.12
C LYS A 285 73.75 -23.97 2.37
N ASN A 286 73.24 -23.38 3.44
CA ASN A 286 73.97 -23.27 4.71
C ASN A 286 74.21 -24.65 5.36
N ILE A 287 73.23 -25.56 5.30
CA ILE A 287 73.38 -26.93 5.83
C ILE A 287 74.42 -27.70 5.00
N GLU A 288 74.38 -27.61 3.67
CA GLU A 288 75.37 -28.22 2.79
C GLU A 288 76.80 -27.70 3.07
N ALA A 289 76.95 -26.38 3.27
CA ALA A 289 78.23 -25.77 3.63
C ALA A 289 78.75 -26.26 4.99
N MET A 290 77.87 -26.42 5.99
CA MET A 290 78.22 -27.00 7.29
C MET A 290 78.64 -28.46 7.17
N LEU A 291 77.93 -29.27 6.39
CA LEU A 291 78.28 -30.67 6.15
C LEU A 291 79.64 -30.81 5.45
N ALA A 292 79.93 -29.95 4.46
CA ALA A 292 81.22 -29.89 3.79
C ALA A 292 82.37 -29.53 4.75
N GLN A 293 82.14 -28.58 5.67
CA GLN A 293 83.11 -28.24 6.72
C GLN A 293 83.35 -29.39 7.71
N ILE A 294 82.31 -30.14 8.09
CA ILE A 294 82.42 -31.31 8.96
C ILE A 294 83.20 -32.43 8.26
N GLN A 295 82.94 -32.69 6.97
CA GLN A 295 83.70 -33.65 6.18
C GLN A 295 85.17 -33.25 6.02
N ALA A 296 85.47 -31.96 5.83
CA ALA A 296 86.84 -31.45 5.77
C ALA A 296 87.55 -31.51 7.14
N GLY A 297 86.83 -31.26 8.24
CA GLY A 297 87.36 -31.36 9.61
C GLY A 297 87.57 -32.80 10.09
N GLY A 298 86.76 -33.75 9.64
CA GLY A 298 86.90 -35.18 9.95
C GLY A 298 88.17 -35.83 9.38
N ILE A 299 88.75 -35.24 8.32
CA ILE A 299 89.99 -35.73 7.71
C ILE A 299 91.23 -35.31 8.53
N LEU A 300 91.13 -34.31 9.40
CA LEU A 300 92.23 -33.85 10.26
C LEU A 300 92.30 -34.52 11.64
N HIS A 301 91.32 -35.35 12.02
CA HIS A 301 91.35 -36.10 13.29
C HIS A 301 91.57 -37.61 13.14
N SER A 302 91.76 -38.11 11.91
CA SER A 302 92.22 -39.49 11.62
C SER A 302 93.73 -39.57 11.34
N SER A 303 94.47 -38.48 11.52
CA SER A 303 95.93 -38.40 11.39
C SER A 303 96.53 -37.71 12.61
N ASN A 304 96.41 -38.38 13.76
CA ASN A 304 97.41 -38.42 14.84
C ASN A 304 96.98 -39.44 15.89
#